data_AF-A0A7Y9EL68-F1
#
_entry.id   AF-A0A7Y9EL68-F1
#
_cell.length_a   1.000
_cell.length_b   1.000
_cell.length_c   1.000
_cell.angle_alpha   90.00
_cell.angle_beta   90.00
_cell.angle_gamma   90.00
#
_symmetry.space_group_name_H-M   'P 1'
#
loop_
_entity.id
_entity.type
_entity.pdbx_description
1 polymer ?
#
loop_
_entity_poly.entity_id
_entity_poly.type
_entity_poly.pdbx_seq_one_letter_code
_entity_poly.pdbx_strand_id
1 'polypeptide(L)'
;MGVQGDRIFAAIKERGFPDPWSTFGECLSWESAYAVLLKQAIDDARKGSDGLVLATVSDLFEKKTGNLAAARRLLAGTLTEYDRSGMWRLLDERASRLDIDDVSERWARGLVEHPFPIALLSLQFNWRYMKEHGVRAFYEMTAGYLDGLSANTRRWAEAWAAEEETGVVDRVTTVECDLASEEAPMHCDICKKTITALLYLDV
;
A
#
# COMPACT_ATOMS: atom_id res chain seq x y z
N MET A 1 -19.25 11.44 -20.82
CA MET A 1 -18.10 10.89 -20.09
C MET A 1 -17.77 11.83 -18.94
N GLY A 2 -17.33 11.29 -17.82
CA GLY A 2 -16.98 11.96 -16.57
C GLY A 2 -18.03 11.89 -15.45
N VAL A 3 -19.17 11.22 -15.61
CA VAL A 3 -20.31 11.35 -14.67
C VAL A 3 -20.06 10.60 -13.36
N GLN A 4 -19.58 9.35 -13.44
CA GLN A 4 -19.29 8.58 -12.22
C GLN A 4 -18.05 9.16 -11.52
N GLY A 5 -17.01 9.47 -12.29
CA GLY A 5 -15.78 10.04 -11.76
C GLY A 5 -16.01 11.34 -11.01
N ASP A 6 -16.76 12.28 -11.58
CA ASP A 6 -17.05 13.57 -10.94
C ASP A 6 -17.91 13.42 -9.68
N ARG A 7 -18.89 12.51 -9.67
CA ARG A 7 -19.71 12.22 -8.46
C ARG A 7 -18.87 11.68 -7.32
N ILE A 8 -17.99 10.72 -7.59
CA ILE A 8 -17.10 10.17 -6.56
C ILE A 8 -16.18 11.27 -6.01
N PHE A 9 -15.61 12.11 -6.88
CA PHE A 9 -14.77 13.23 -6.42
C PHE A 9 -15.56 14.27 -5.63
N ALA A 10 -16.83 14.52 -5.96
CA ALA A 10 -17.70 15.37 -5.16
C ALA A 10 -17.92 14.78 -3.76
N ALA A 11 -18.17 13.46 -3.66
CA ALA A 11 -18.28 12.77 -2.38
C ALA A 11 -16.97 12.81 -1.57
N ILE A 12 -15.80 12.62 -2.22
CA ILE A 12 -14.48 12.79 -1.58
C ILE A 12 -14.30 14.22 -1.07
N LYS A 13 -14.70 15.23 -1.85
CA LYS A 13 -14.61 16.63 -1.43
C LYS A 13 -15.47 16.93 -0.20
N GLU A 14 -16.65 16.33 -0.10
CA GLU A 14 -17.57 16.51 1.03
C GLU A 14 -17.14 15.73 2.28
N ARG A 15 -16.70 14.47 2.11
CA ARG A 15 -16.59 13.50 3.21
C ARG A 15 -15.17 13.01 3.48
N GLY A 16 -14.23 13.31 2.59
CA GLY A 16 -12.90 12.73 2.59
C GLY A 16 -12.88 11.26 2.13
N PHE A 17 -11.71 10.65 2.27
CA PHE A 17 -11.54 9.22 2.03
C PHE A 17 -12.13 8.42 3.21
N PRO A 18 -12.86 7.32 2.95
CA PRO A 18 -13.48 6.53 3.98
C PRO A 18 -12.46 5.73 4.80
N ASP A 19 -12.66 5.68 6.11
CA ASP A 19 -11.98 4.73 6.99
C ASP A 19 -12.54 3.31 6.81
N PRO A 20 -11.74 2.26 7.07
CA PRO A 20 -10.34 2.31 7.51
C PRO A 20 -9.33 2.48 6.36
N TRP A 21 -9.81 2.65 5.12
CA TRP A 21 -8.95 2.73 3.93
C TRP A 21 -8.08 3.97 3.89
N SER A 22 -8.51 5.08 4.50
CA SER A 22 -7.64 6.24 4.69
C SER A 22 -6.41 5.90 5.52
N THR A 23 -6.61 5.40 6.74
CA THR A 23 -5.51 4.96 7.62
C THR A 23 -4.66 3.86 6.98
N PHE A 24 -5.29 2.90 6.28
CA PHE A 24 -4.56 1.85 5.59
C PHE A 24 -3.60 2.40 4.51
N GLY A 25 -4.06 3.36 3.71
CA GLY A 25 -3.24 4.01 2.69
C GLY A 25 -2.05 4.78 3.27
N GLU A 26 -2.25 5.41 4.44
CA GLU A 26 -1.17 6.06 5.20
C GLU A 26 -0.14 5.04 5.70
N CYS A 27 -0.57 3.89 6.22
CA CYS A 27 0.35 2.83 6.60
C CYS A 27 1.22 2.37 5.42
N LEU A 28 0.64 2.18 4.23
CA LEU A 28 1.45 1.83 3.06
C LEU A 28 2.41 2.96 2.65
N SER A 29 2.01 4.22 2.77
CA SER A 29 2.92 5.35 2.50
C SER A 29 4.11 5.38 3.47
N TRP A 30 3.86 5.08 4.75
CA TRP A 30 4.90 5.00 5.77
C TRP A 30 5.82 3.80 5.61
N GLU A 31 5.30 2.66 5.13
CA GLU A 31 6.11 1.46 4.86
C GLU A 31 7.35 1.81 4.04
N SER A 32 7.17 2.69 3.06
CA SER A 32 8.20 3.01 2.09
C SER A 32 9.09 4.15 2.55
N ALA A 33 8.51 5.13 3.26
CA ALA A 33 9.28 6.11 3.99
C ALA A 33 10.25 5.43 4.97
N TYR A 34 9.81 4.38 5.68
CA TYR A 34 10.69 3.60 6.54
C TYR A 34 11.80 2.88 5.78
N ALA A 35 11.55 2.38 4.56
CA ALA A 35 12.59 1.76 3.74
C ALA A 35 13.71 2.75 3.38
N VAL A 36 13.34 3.95 2.95
CA VAL A 36 14.29 5.02 2.63
C VAL A 36 15.10 5.40 3.87
N LEU A 37 14.43 5.58 5.01
CA LEU A 37 15.09 5.89 6.28
C LEU A 37 16.02 4.76 6.75
N LEU A 38 15.60 3.50 6.60
CA LEU A 38 16.42 2.32 6.94
C LEU A 38 17.69 2.28 6.09
N LYS A 39 17.56 2.43 4.77
CA LYS A 39 18.70 2.45 3.87
C LYS A 39 19.70 3.54 4.25
N GLN A 40 19.21 4.75 4.50
CA GLN A 40 20.06 5.86 4.94
C GLN A 40 20.78 5.54 6.26
N ALA A 41 20.05 5.03 7.27
CA ALA A 41 20.63 4.71 8.57
C ALA A 41 21.66 3.57 8.49
N ILE A 42 21.40 2.55 7.68
CA ILE A 42 22.34 1.44 7.41
C ILE A 42 23.60 1.96 6.70
N ASP A 43 23.45 2.80 5.68
CA ASP A 43 24.59 3.35 4.96
C ASP A 43 25.44 4.28 5.84
N ASP A 44 24.83 4.98 6.79
CA ASP A 44 25.56 5.78 7.78
C ASP A 44 26.25 4.90 8.82
N ALA A 45 25.61 3.81 9.27
CA ALA A 45 26.22 2.81 10.16
C ALA A 45 27.49 2.21 9.56
N ARG A 46 27.45 1.93 8.25
CA ARG A 46 28.59 1.40 7.48
C ARG A 46 29.77 2.38 7.37
N LYS A 47 29.52 3.69 7.40
CA LYS A 47 30.56 4.74 7.34
C LYS A 47 31.19 5.03 8.70
N GLY A 48 30.47 4.74 9.78
CA GLY A 48 30.93 4.92 11.15
C GLY A 48 29.87 4.44 12.13
N SER A 49 30.18 3.36 12.84
CA SER A 49 29.28 2.73 13.79
C SER A 49 29.45 3.35 15.18
N ASP A 50 28.75 4.45 15.44
CA ASP A 50 28.45 4.84 16.82
C ASP A 50 27.21 4.06 17.32
N GLY A 51 27.09 3.89 18.64
CA GLY A 51 25.97 3.13 19.22
C GLY A 51 24.59 3.77 18.99
N LEU A 52 24.53 5.05 18.63
CA LEU A 52 23.27 5.76 18.36
C LEU A 52 22.75 5.43 16.96
N VAL A 53 23.65 5.28 15.97
CA VAL A 53 23.30 4.92 14.60
C VAL A 53 22.78 3.47 14.56
N LEU A 54 23.41 2.53 15.28
CA LEU A 54 22.93 1.14 15.36
C LEU A 54 21.55 1.03 16.03
N ALA A 55 21.34 1.79 17.12
CA ALA A 55 20.03 1.86 17.77
C ALA A 55 18.96 2.45 16.84
N THR A 56 19.32 3.39 15.96
CA THR A 56 18.41 3.99 14.98
C THR A 56 17.96 2.97 13.93
N VAL A 57 18.88 2.13 13.42
CA VAL A 57 18.51 1.07 12.46
C VAL A 57 17.52 0.08 13.09
N SER A 58 17.79 -0.34 14.33
CA SER A 58 16.90 -1.26 15.07
C SER A 58 15.50 -0.67 15.27
N ASP A 59 15.41 0.57 15.76
CA ASP A 59 14.14 1.29 15.95
C ASP A 59 13.35 1.45 14.64
N LEU A 60 14.03 1.69 13.52
CA LEU A 60 13.37 1.79 12.22
C LEU A 60 12.80 0.45 11.74
N PHE A 61 13.49 -0.68 11.97
CA PHE A 61 12.94 -2.01 11.67
C PHE A 61 11.71 -2.32 12.52
N GLU A 62 11.74 -1.98 13.81
CA GLU A 62 10.61 -2.13 14.71
C GLU A 62 9.41 -1.29 14.27
N LYS A 63 9.64 -0.01 13.92
CA LYS A 63 8.59 0.89 13.41
C LYS A 63 7.98 0.38 12.10
N LYS A 64 8.81 -0.04 11.15
CA LYS A 64 8.35 -0.59 9.87
C LYS A 64 7.50 -1.85 10.08
N THR A 65 7.95 -2.76 10.95
CA THR A 65 7.23 -3.98 11.31
C THR A 65 5.90 -3.67 12.01
N GLY A 66 5.91 -2.76 12.98
CA GLY A 66 4.72 -2.33 13.71
C GLY A 66 3.67 -1.68 12.80
N ASN A 67 4.12 -0.88 11.83
CA ASN A 67 3.27 -0.26 10.82
C ASN A 67 2.60 -1.29 9.90
N LEU A 68 3.34 -2.27 9.38
CA LEU A 68 2.77 -3.36 8.58
C LEU A 68 1.77 -4.21 9.38
N ALA A 69 2.06 -4.48 10.65
CA ALA A 69 1.13 -5.17 11.53
C ALA A 69 -0.16 -4.35 11.79
N ALA A 70 -0.06 -3.02 11.88
CA ALA A 70 -1.23 -2.15 11.99
C ALA A 70 -2.10 -2.20 10.72
N ALA A 71 -1.48 -2.09 9.53
CA ALA A 71 -2.17 -2.24 8.25
C ALA A 71 -2.90 -3.60 8.15
N ARG A 72 -2.22 -4.68 8.55
CA ARG A 72 -2.80 -6.03 8.54
C ARG A 72 -4.01 -6.17 9.46
N ARG A 73 -3.97 -5.56 10.64
CA ARG A 73 -5.11 -5.53 11.59
C ARG A 73 -6.30 -4.75 11.05
N LEU A 74 -6.06 -3.59 10.41
CA LEU A 74 -7.13 -2.82 9.76
C LEU A 74 -7.85 -3.68 8.71
N LEU A 75 -7.09 -4.31 7.82
CA LEU A 75 -7.64 -5.15 6.75
C LEU A 75 -8.39 -6.38 7.29
N ALA A 76 -7.83 -7.06 8.31
CA ALA A 76 -8.48 -8.20 8.96
C ALA A 76 -9.79 -7.80 9.66
N GLY A 77 -9.83 -6.61 10.27
CA GLY A 77 -11.03 -6.03 10.86
C GLY A 77 -12.12 -5.82 9.82
N THR A 78 -11.80 -5.19 8.68
CA THR A 78 -12.76 -4.97 7.59
C THR A 78 -13.25 -6.29 6.98
N LEU A 79 -12.36 -7.26 6.77
CA LEU A 79 -12.75 -8.59 6.29
C LEU A 79 -13.81 -9.22 7.20
N THR A 80 -13.56 -9.22 8.51
CA THR A 80 -14.48 -9.78 9.52
C THR A 80 -15.80 -9.01 9.61
N GLU A 81 -15.76 -7.69 9.46
CA GLU A 81 -16.96 -6.86 9.43
C GLU A 81 -17.83 -7.17 8.22
N TYR A 82 -17.22 -7.21 7.03
CA TYR A 82 -17.94 -7.36 5.76
C TYR A 82 -18.51 -8.77 5.59
N ASP A 83 -17.85 -9.78 6.17
CA ASP A 83 -18.38 -11.15 6.29
C ASP A 83 -19.72 -11.19 7.04
N ARG A 84 -19.88 -10.33 8.04
CA ARG A 84 -21.09 -10.29 8.89
C ARG A 84 -22.18 -9.38 8.33
N SER A 85 -21.82 -8.32 7.63
CA SER A 85 -22.76 -7.30 7.15
C SER A 85 -23.33 -7.57 5.76
N GLY A 86 -22.77 -8.54 5.02
CA GLY A 86 -23.16 -8.81 3.63
C GLY A 86 -22.64 -7.75 2.64
N MET A 87 -21.68 -6.93 3.06
CA MET A 87 -21.10 -5.85 2.27
C MET A 87 -20.46 -6.35 0.96
N TRP A 88 -19.95 -7.57 0.92
CA TRP A 88 -19.33 -8.14 -0.28
C TRP A 88 -20.26 -8.11 -1.49
N ARG A 89 -21.51 -8.55 -1.34
CA ARG A 89 -22.47 -8.55 -2.43
C ARG A 89 -22.76 -7.14 -2.96
N LEU A 90 -22.86 -6.16 -2.05
CA LEU A 90 -23.06 -4.76 -2.43
C LEU A 90 -21.86 -4.20 -3.19
N LEU A 91 -20.65 -4.49 -2.71
CA LEU A 91 -19.42 -4.05 -3.35
C LEU A 91 -19.19 -4.73 -4.71
N ASP A 92 -19.53 -6.01 -4.85
CA ASP A 92 -19.48 -6.73 -6.13
C ASP A 92 -20.47 -6.14 -7.15
N GLU A 93 -21.69 -5.83 -6.72
CA GLU A 93 -22.68 -5.14 -7.57
C GLU A 93 -22.13 -3.79 -8.05
N ARG A 94 -21.54 -3.00 -7.14
CA ARG A 94 -20.92 -1.72 -7.47
C ARG A 94 -19.71 -1.89 -8.39
N ALA A 95 -18.85 -2.86 -8.11
CA ALA A 95 -17.71 -3.17 -8.97
C ALA A 95 -18.18 -3.49 -10.38
N SER A 96 -19.24 -4.28 -10.55
CA SER A 96 -19.80 -4.61 -11.87
C SER A 96 -20.27 -3.39 -12.66
N ARG A 97 -20.84 -2.38 -11.99
CA ARG A 97 -21.38 -1.14 -12.57
C ARG A 97 -20.37 -0.01 -12.73
N LEU A 98 -19.20 -0.13 -12.10
CA LEU A 98 -18.15 0.88 -12.19
C LEU A 98 -17.69 1.03 -13.65
N ASP A 99 -17.84 2.20 -14.23
CA ASP A 99 -17.29 2.54 -15.53
C ASP A 99 -15.81 2.91 -15.35
N ILE A 100 -14.95 1.95 -15.66
CA ILE A 100 -13.51 2.08 -15.44
C ILE A 100 -12.92 3.19 -16.29
N ASP A 101 -13.43 3.41 -17.51
CA ASP A 101 -12.88 4.43 -18.41
C ASP A 101 -13.29 5.83 -17.94
N ASP A 102 -14.56 6.01 -17.56
CA ASP A 102 -15.08 7.27 -16.99
C ASP A 102 -14.34 7.68 -15.71
N VAL A 103 -14.20 6.73 -14.78
CA VAL A 103 -13.50 6.96 -13.51
C VAL A 103 -12.00 7.17 -13.76
N SER A 104 -11.37 6.41 -14.66
CA SER A 104 -9.96 6.62 -15.00
C SER A 104 -9.68 8.01 -15.56
N GLU A 105 -10.54 8.50 -16.46
CA GLU A 105 -10.40 9.84 -17.04
C GLU A 105 -10.32 10.90 -15.94
N ARG A 106 -11.20 10.80 -14.93
CA ARG A 106 -11.25 11.78 -13.87
C ARG A 106 -10.01 11.74 -12.95
N TRP A 107 -9.51 10.55 -12.64
CA TRP A 107 -8.31 10.35 -11.81
C TRP A 107 -7.04 10.80 -12.55
N ALA A 108 -6.99 10.61 -13.88
CA ALA A 108 -5.86 11.02 -14.71
C ALA A 108 -5.60 12.54 -14.67
N ARG A 109 -6.64 13.36 -14.51
CA ARG A 109 -6.53 14.84 -14.47
C ARG A 109 -5.62 15.37 -13.35
N GLY A 110 -5.41 14.60 -12.29
CA GLY A 110 -4.56 14.98 -11.15
C GLY A 110 -3.12 14.48 -11.23
N LEU A 111 -2.75 13.72 -12.26
CA LEU A 111 -1.42 13.17 -12.41
C LEU A 111 -0.49 14.20 -13.06
N VAL A 112 0.73 14.32 -12.53
CA VAL A 112 1.84 15.01 -13.20
C VAL A 112 2.33 14.13 -14.35
N GLU A 113 2.88 14.73 -15.41
CA GLU A 113 3.38 14.06 -16.62
C GLU A 113 4.60 13.16 -16.33
N HIS A 114 4.37 12.01 -15.69
CA HIS A 114 5.28 10.89 -15.77
C HIS A 114 4.92 10.06 -17.01
N PRO A 115 5.89 9.70 -17.88
CA PRO A 115 5.61 9.00 -19.14
C PRO A 115 5.00 7.62 -18.94
N PHE A 116 5.14 7.04 -17.74
CA PHE A 116 4.50 5.79 -17.35
C PHE A 116 3.55 6.03 -16.15
N PRO A 117 2.23 6.16 -16.36
CA PRO A 117 1.28 6.54 -15.31
C PRO A 117 0.92 5.33 -14.42
N ILE A 118 1.90 4.77 -13.73
CA ILE A 118 1.77 3.51 -12.97
C ILE A 118 0.61 3.54 -11.97
N ALA A 119 0.38 4.67 -11.30
CA ALA A 119 -0.75 4.84 -10.39
C ALA A 119 -2.11 4.62 -11.09
N LEU A 120 -2.29 5.17 -12.30
CA LEU A 120 -3.53 4.98 -13.07
C LEU A 120 -3.67 3.55 -13.57
N LEU A 121 -2.60 2.96 -14.09
CA LEU A 121 -2.59 1.58 -14.56
C LEU A 121 -2.94 0.61 -13.42
N SER A 122 -2.47 0.90 -12.20
CA SER A 122 -2.76 0.10 -11.00
C SER A 122 -4.22 0.21 -10.58
N LEU A 123 -4.80 1.41 -10.60
CA LEU A 123 -6.24 1.60 -10.33
C LEU A 123 -7.08 0.77 -11.31
N GLN A 124 -6.77 0.88 -12.60
CA GLN A 124 -7.46 0.15 -13.65
C GLN A 124 -7.31 -1.35 -13.50
N PHE A 125 -6.11 -1.85 -13.21
CA PHE A 125 -5.86 -3.25 -12.92
C PHE A 125 -6.74 -3.73 -11.76
N ASN A 126 -6.72 -3.03 -10.62
CA ASN A 126 -7.48 -3.43 -9.44
C ASN A 126 -8.99 -3.42 -9.68
N TRP A 127 -9.52 -2.43 -10.40
CA TRP A 127 -10.95 -2.41 -10.75
C TRP A 127 -11.35 -3.55 -11.69
N ARG A 128 -10.51 -3.87 -12.69
CA ARG A 128 -10.75 -5.03 -13.57
C ARG A 128 -10.67 -6.34 -12.78
N TYR A 129 -9.67 -6.48 -11.92
CA TYR A 129 -9.50 -7.63 -11.04
C TYR A 129 -10.73 -7.85 -10.15
N MET A 130 -11.27 -6.80 -9.53
CA MET A 130 -12.49 -6.91 -8.72
C MET A 130 -13.73 -7.26 -9.54
N LYS A 131 -13.85 -6.79 -10.79
CA LYS A 131 -14.94 -7.20 -11.68
C LYS A 131 -14.86 -8.67 -12.05
N GLU A 132 -13.66 -9.21 -12.22
CA GLU A 132 -13.44 -10.60 -12.63
C GLU A 132 -13.52 -11.59 -11.46
N HIS A 133 -12.93 -11.24 -10.32
CA HIS A 133 -12.73 -12.16 -9.20
C HIS A 133 -13.54 -11.81 -7.94
N GLY A 134 -14.24 -10.66 -7.95
CA GLY A 134 -14.96 -10.13 -6.80
C GLY A 134 -14.09 -9.24 -5.90
N VAL A 135 -14.75 -8.38 -5.14
CA VAL A 135 -14.10 -7.40 -4.26
C VAL A 135 -13.41 -8.09 -3.09
N ARG A 136 -13.96 -9.20 -2.59
CA ARG A 136 -13.30 -10.00 -1.54
C ARG A 136 -11.92 -10.48 -1.98
N ALA A 137 -11.79 -10.98 -3.22
CA ALA A 137 -10.52 -11.47 -3.74
C ALA A 137 -9.45 -10.36 -3.77
N PHE A 138 -9.84 -9.10 -3.99
CA PHE A 138 -8.93 -7.96 -3.91
C PHE A 138 -8.42 -7.74 -2.48
N TYR A 139 -9.28 -7.88 -1.47
CA TYR A 139 -8.86 -7.78 -0.06
C TYR A 139 -7.91 -8.92 0.32
N GLU A 140 -8.18 -10.14 -0.15
CA GLU A 140 -7.32 -11.30 0.10
C GLU A 140 -5.96 -11.16 -0.60
N MET A 141 -5.94 -10.67 -1.85
CA MET A 141 -4.71 -10.32 -2.56
C MET A 141 -3.92 -9.24 -1.79
N THR A 142 -4.61 -8.20 -1.30
CA THR A 142 -3.99 -7.14 -0.49
C THR A 142 -3.40 -7.69 0.82
N ALA A 143 -4.06 -8.68 1.44
CA ALA A 143 -3.53 -9.34 2.62
C ALA A 143 -2.25 -10.12 2.31
N GLY A 144 -2.23 -10.89 1.21
CA GLY A 144 -1.03 -11.59 0.76
C GLY A 144 0.13 -10.65 0.44
N TYR A 145 -0.18 -9.46 -0.12
CA TYR A 145 0.82 -8.42 -0.35
C TYR A 145 1.46 -7.92 0.95
N LEU A 146 0.67 -7.64 1.99
CA LEU A 146 1.20 -7.24 3.31
C LEU A 146 2.06 -8.34 3.95
N ASP A 147 1.67 -9.60 3.78
CA ASP A 147 2.43 -10.74 4.28
C ASP A 147 3.79 -10.83 3.55
N GLY A 148 3.81 -10.54 2.25
CA GLY A 148 5.03 -10.41 1.44
C GLY A 148 5.95 -9.28 1.91
N LEU A 149 5.41 -8.07 2.13
CA LEU A 149 6.19 -6.93 2.66
C LEU A 149 6.75 -7.20 4.06
N SER A 150 5.98 -7.90 4.89
CA SER A 150 6.40 -8.28 6.25
C SER A 150 7.52 -9.32 6.20
N ALA A 151 7.42 -10.31 5.32
CA ALA A 151 8.49 -11.29 5.09
C ALA A 151 9.76 -10.62 4.56
N ASN A 152 9.62 -9.68 3.62
CA ASN A 152 10.72 -8.89 3.07
C ASN A 152 11.43 -8.05 4.16
N THR A 153 10.65 -7.37 5.01
CA THR A 153 11.18 -6.56 6.13
C THR A 153 11.99 -7.43 7.10
N ARG A 154 11.46 -8.60 7.47
CA ARG A 154 12.18 -9.55 8.34
C ARG A 154 13.47 -10.04 7.68
N ARG A 155 13.44 -10.40 6.40
CA ARG A 155 14.63 -10.84 5.67
C ARG A 155 15.71 -9.75 5.66
N TRP A 156 15.32 -8.49 5.49
CA TRP A 156 16.27 -7.37 5.55
C TRP A 156 16.86 -7.22 6.97
N ALA A 157 16.04 -7.31 8.02
CA ALA A 157 16.53 -7.25 9.39
C ALA A 157 17.52 -8.40 9.70
N GLU A 158 17.24 -9.62 9.25
CA GLU A 158 18.13 -10.78 9.38
C GLU A 158 19.46 -10.56 8.65
N ALA A 159 19.43 -10.05 7.42
CA ALA A 159 20.64 -9.74 6.66
C ALA A 159 21.46 -8.62 7.30
N TRP A 160 20.81 -7.60 7.86
CA TRP A 160 21.48 -6.54 8.60
C TRP A 160 22.15 -7.08 9.88
N ALA A 161 21.45 -7.89 10.66
CA ALA A 161 22.02 -8.50 11.86
C ALA A 161 23.24 -9.38 11.54
N ALA A 162 23.19 -10.14 10.45
CA ALA A 162 24.33 -10.92 9.98
C ALA A 162 25.51 -10.04 9.53
N GLU A 163 25.23 -8.90 8.90
CA GLU A 163 26.25 -7.92 8.55
C GLU A 163 26.92 -7.34 9.81
N GLU A 164 26.15 -7.01 10.86
CA GLU A 164 26.70 -6.54 12.13
C GLU A 164 27.59 -7.59 12.82
N GLU A 165 27.21 -8.86 12.79
CA GLU A 165 27.97 -9.95 13.41
C GLU A 165 29.26 -10.25 12.63
N THR A 166 29.20 -10.26 11.30
CA THR A 166 30.29 -10.79 10.45
C THR A 166 31.13 -9.71 9.78
N GLY A 167 30.63 -8.47 9.70
CA GLY A 167 31.18 -7.39 8.88
C GLY A 167 31.01 -7.60 7.36
N VAL A 168 30.29 -8.64 6.93
CA VAL A 168 30.08 -8.95 5.51
C VAL A 168 28.77 -8.35 5.02
N VAL A 169 28.86 -7.43 4.07
CA VAL A 169 27.70 -6.72 3.50
C VAL A 169 26.93 -7.60 2.50
N ASP A 170 25.66 -7.88 2.81
CA ASP A 170 24.72 -8.48 1.84
C ASP A 170 24.03 -7.41 0.99
N ARG A 171 24.67 -7.11 -0.15
CA ARG A 171 24.18 -6.13 -1.11
C ARG A 171 22.96 -6.63 -1.89
N VAL A 172 22.81 -7.95 -2.07
CA VAL A 172 21.71 -8.51 -2.86
C VAL A 172 20.42 -8.36 -2.08
N THR A 173 20.40 -8.79 -0.82
CA THR A 173 19.22 -8.62 0.03
C THR A 173 18.87 -7.15 0.19
N THR A 174 19.85 -6.26 0.33
CA THR A 174 19.59 -4.80 0.40
C THR A 174 18.84 -4.32 -0.85
N VAL A 175 19.31 -4.64 -2.06
CA VAL A 175 18.68 -4.22 -3.33
C VAL A 175 17.28 -4.80 -3.49
N GLU A 176 17.11 -6.09 -3.23
CA GLU A 176 15.81 -6.75 -3.39
C GLU A 176 14.78 -6.22 -2.39
N CYS A 177 15.20 -5.95 -1.15
CA CYS A 177 14.32 -5.42 -0.12
C CYS A 177 13.96 -3.95 -0.36
N ASP A 178 14.89 -3.17 -0.93
CA ASP A 178 14.68 -1.80 -1.41
C ASP A 178 13.67 -1.79 -2.55
N LEU A 179 13.87 -2.62 -3.58
CA LEU A 179 12.97 -2.74 -4.73
C LEU A 179 11.53 -3.09 -4.32
N ALA A 180 11.35 -4.07 -3.42
CA ALA A 180 10.03 -4.40 -2.89
C ALA A 180 9.38 -3.23 -2.14
N SER A 181 10.19 -2.39 -1.50
CA SER A 181 9.72 -1.18 -0.81
C SER A 181 9.63 0.05 -1.72
N GLU A 182 10.15 0.03 -2.95
CA GLU A 182 9.97 1.05 -4.00
C GLU A 182 8.68 0.82 -4.80
N GLU A 183 8.32 -0.45 -4.99
CA GLU A 183 7.03 -0.86 -5.58
C GLU A 183 5.85 -0.45 -4.69
N ALA A 184 6.00 -0.54 -3.36
CA ALA A 184 4.98 -0.07 -2.43
C ALA A 184 4.58 1.40 -2.71
N PRO A 185 5.52 2.36 -2.82
CA PRO A 185 5.47 3.68 -3.44
C PRO A 185 4.36 4.02 -4.39
N MET A 186 4.55 3.34 -5.52
CA MET A 186 3.88 3.50 -6.77
C MET A 186 2.43 3.02 -6.67
N HIS A 187 2.13 2.27 -5.59
CA HIS A 187 0.84 1.75 -5.24
C HIS A 187 0.30 2.26 -3.89
N CYS A 188 1.05 3.10 -3.16
CA CYS A 188 0.61 3.74 -1.93
C CYS A 188 -0.65 4.57 -2.21
N ASP A 189 -1.64 4.47 -1.33
CA ASP A 189 -2.99 5.01 -1.53
C ASP A 189 -3.79 4.48 -2.73
N ILE A 190 -3.27 3.56 -3.55
CA ILE A 190 -4.06 2.98 -4.66
C ILE A 190 -5.21 2.16 -4.08
N CYS A 191 -4.97 1.30 -3.08
CA CYS A 191 -6.04 0.52 -2.46
C CYS A 191 -7.16 1.42 -1.88
N LYS A 192 -6.77 2.53 -1.24
CA LYS A 192 -7.69 3.56 -0.74
C LYS A 192 -8.55 4.14 -1.86
N LYS A 193 -7.90 4.62 -2.94
CA LYS A 193 -8.58 5.21 -4.10
C LYS A 193 -9.48 4.19 -4.81
N THR A 194 -9.00 2.96 -4.97
CA THR A 194 -9.71 1.84 -5.60
C THR A 194 -11.02 1.55 -4.88
N ILE A 195 -10.99 1.37 -3.55
CA ILE A 195 -12.21 1.05 -2.78
C ILE A 195 -13.12 2.25 -2.60
N THR A 196 -12.56 3.47 -2.48
CA THR A 196 -13.37 4.69 -2.39
C THR A 196 -14.27 4.86 -3.60
N ALA A 197 -13.78 4.54 -4.81
CA ALA A 197 -14.59 4.57 -6.02
C ALA A 197 -15.83 3.67 -5.94
N LEU A 198 -15.72 2.50 -5.29
CA LEU A 198 -16.87 1.61 -5.07
C LEU A 198 -17.77 2.11 -3.94
N LEU A 199 -17.19 2.56 -2.82
CA LEU A 199 -17.98 3.01 -1.66
C LEU A 199 -18.85 4.23 -1.99
N TYR A 200 -18.39 5.10 -2.89
CA TYR A 200 -19.10 6.32 -3.30
C TYR A 200 -19.79 6.24 -4.66
N LEU A 201 -19.82 5.07 -5.31
CA LEU A 201 -20.36 4.93 -6.67
C LEU A 201 -21.83 5.38 -6.80
N ASP A 202 -22.64 5.10 -5.77
CA ASP A 202 -24.09 5.36 -5.78
C ASP A 202 -24.49 6.65 -5.06
N VAL A 203 -23.53 7.36 -4.48
CA VAL A 203 -23.77 8.54 -3.63
C VAL A 203 -24.09 9.77 -4.48
#